data_AF-A0A9R1PVB2-F1
#
_entry.id   AF-A0A9R1PVB2-F1
#
_cell.length_a   1.000
_cell.length_b   1.000
_cell.length_c   1.000
_cell.angle_alpha   90.00
_cell.angle_beta   90.00
_cell.angle_gamma   90.00
#
_symmetry.space_group_name_H-M   'P 1'
#
loop_
_entity.id
_entity.type
_entity.pdbx_description
1 polymer ?
#
loop_
_entity_poly.entity_id
_entity_poly.type
_entity_poly.pdbx_seq_one_letter_code
_entity_poly.pdbx_strand_id
1 'polypeptide(L)'
;MTNVCSSFLAAVGLLDYLSCMTSEGATSKSSPSDESIDELFTIFDDVRRTAVNITDTILNFIGTRAVFWDMRDLLLFSLYRTSVESARMEIFIPTIEQVLDQVCDLIVDVLRDRVVLRVFQACMEGFIWVLLDGGPSRAFLETDVNLMKDDLAMLEVKKIRLKHLYVVHTDLFIAEGQGLPSDVIEKEAKLAQQILDLYVLKADTIIDLLMKASEHMSHHPEPATARRRNVHDVHTLLRVLCHKKDNGASTFLKIQYHLPRSSGETKLVMYYD
;
A
#
# COMPACT_ATOMS: atom_id res chain seq x y z
N MET A 1 -18.86 -11.80 -7.04
CA MET A 1 -18.74 -12.48 -5.74
C MET A 1 -17.44 -13.27 -5.73
N THR A 2 -16.36 -12.62 -5.34
CA THR A 2 -15.04 -13.23 -5.23
C THR A 2 -14.99 -14.00 -3.90
N ASN A 3 -14.85 -15.32 -3.99
CA ASN A 3 -14.50 -16.15 -2.84
C ASN A 3 -13.16 -15.64 -2.30
N VAL A 4 -13.16 -15.10 -1.08
CA VAL A 4 -11.90 -14.92 -0.33
C VAL A 4 -11.21 -16.28 -0.31
N CYS A 5 -10.02 -16.33 -0.90
CA CYS A 5 -9.41 -17.59 -1.30
C CYS A 5 -9.07 -18.45 -0.06
N SER A 6 -9.14 -19.78 -0.18
CA SER A 6 -9.01 -20.73 0.95
C SER A 6 -7.75 -20.52 1.79
N SER A 7 -6.66 -20.07 1.18
CA SER A 7 -5.41 -19.80 1.89
C SER A 7 -5.36 -18.43 2.59
N PHE A 8 -6.27 -17.51 2.30
CA PHE A 8 -6.50 -16.31 3.11
C PHE A 8 -7.20 -16.71 4.42
N LEU A 9 -8.27 -17.50 4.32
CA LEU A 9 -8.98 -18.05 5.48
C LEU A 9 -8.06 -18.93 6.35
N ALA A 10 -7.20 -19.73 5.73
CA ALA A 10 -6.20 -20.52 6.46
C ALA A 10 -5.17 -19.64 7.20
N ALA A 11 -4.76 -18.52 6.61
CA ALA A 11 -3.84 -17.58 7.25
C ALA A 11 -4.49 -16.91 8.48
N VAL A 12 -5.77 -16.54 8.39
CA VAL A 12 -6.53 -16.00 9.52
C VAL A 12 -6.64 -17.04 10.65
N GLY A 13 -7.01 -18.30 10.33
CA GLY A 13 -7.09 -19.35 11.33
C GLY A 13 -5.76 -19.67 12.03
N LEU A 14 -4.63 -19.55 11.32
CA LEU A 14 -3.30 -19.67 11.93
C LEU A 14 -2.96 -18.49 12.87
N LEU A 15 -3.42 -17.28 12.54
CA LEU A 15 -3.23 -16.11 13.41
C LEU A 15 -3.97 -16.25 14.74
N ASP A 16 -5.22 -16.70 14.72
CA ASP A 16 -6.00 -16.88 15.94
C ASP A 16 -5.34 -17.91 16.87
N TYR A 17 -4.88 -19.03 16.29
CA TYR A 17 -4.16 -20.06 17.04
C TYR A 17 -2.88 -19.50 17.70
N LEU A 18 -2.07 -18.74 16.95
CA LEU A 18 -0.84 -18.15 17.47
C LEU A 18 -1.11 -17.08 18.53
N SER A 19 -2.20 -16.31 18.38
CA SER A 19 -2.62 -15.33 19.38
C SER A 19 -2.94 -15.99 20.72
N CYS A 20 -3.66 -17.11 20.72
CA CYS A 20 -3.97 -17.87 21.94
C CYS A 20 -2.70 -18.37 22.67
N MET A 21 -1.69 -18.82 21.91
CA MET A 21 -0.43 -19.33 22.48
C MET A 21 0.40 -18.26 23.20
N THR A 22 0.16 -16.98 22.93
CA THR A 22 0.87 -15.86 23.58
C THR A 22 0.20 -15.39 24.88
N SER A 23 -0.93 -15.97 25.27
CA SER A 23 -1.83 -15.45 26.31
C SER A 23 -1.88 -16.23 27.65
N GLU A 24 -1.13 -17.33 27.85
CA GLU A 24 -1.24 -18.10 29.10
C GLU A 24 -0.02 -18.04 30.03
N GLY A 25 -0.28 -17.65 31.28
CA GLY A 25 0.66 -17.60 32.39
C GLY A 25 0.87 -18.95 33.08
N ALA A 26 2.07 -19.14 33.62
CA ALA A 26 2.53 -20.40 34.20
C ALA A 26 2.11 -20.62 35.67
N THR A 27 1.74 -21.86 36.03
CA THR A 27 1.65 -22.33 37.43
C THR A 27 2.53 -23.55 37.73
N SER A 28 3.46 -23.30 38.66
CA SER A 28 4.01 -24.13 39.77
C SER A 28 4.99 -25.32 39.61
N LYS A 29 6.15 -25.11 40.26
CA LYS A 29 6.92 -25.91 41.28
C LYS A 29 7.67 -27.21 40.91
N SER A 30 8.99 -27.06 40.76
CA SER A 30 10.08 -27.90 41.36
C SER A 30 11.41 -27.16 41.19
N SER A 31 12.34 -27.20 42.16
CA SER A 31 13.58 -26.39 42.17
C SER A 31 14.66 -26.89 41.19
N PRO A 32 14.92 -26.18 40.09
CA PRO A 32 16.05 -26.41 39.19
C PRO A 32 17.27 -25.59 39.66
N SER A 33 18.48 -25.90 39.19
CA SER A 33 19.63 -24.99 39.40
C SER A 33 19.36 -23.66 38.67
N ASP A 34 19.83 -22.53 39.22
CA ASP A 34 19.59 -21.19 38.63
C ASP A 34 19.92 -21.15 37.13
N GLU A 35 20.99 -21.81 36.70
CA GLU A 35 21.40 -21.91 35.28
C GLU A 35 20.35 -22.61 34.38
N SER A 36 19.64 -23.62 34.90
CA SER A 36 18.58 -24.32 34.16
C SER A 36 17.24 -23.57 34.16
N ILE A 37 17.01 -22.69 35.15
CA ILE A 37 15.87 -21.76 35.17
C ILE A 37 16.09 -20.66 34.13
N ASP A 38 17.31 -20.11 34.09
CA ASP A 38 17.69 -19.07 33.13
C ASP A 38 17.60 -19.59 31.69
N GLU A 39 18.10 -20.80 31.42
CA GLU A 39 17.96 -21.45 30.12
C GLU A 39 16.48 -21.61 29.71
N LEU A 40 15.62 -22.03 30.64
CA LEU A 40 14.18 -22.15 30.39
C LEU A 40 13.53 -20.80 30.06
N PHE A 41 13.88 -19.73 30.78
CA PHE A 41 13.39 -18.38 30.46
C PHE A 41 13.86 -17.91 29.08
N THR A 42 15.12 -18.19 28.69
CA THR A 42 15.59 -17.85 27.35
C THR A 42 14.81 -18.59 26.25
N ILE A 43 14.48 -19.86 26.47
CA ILE A 43 13.66 -20.65 25.53
C ILE A 43 12.26 -20.03 25.40
N PHE A 44 11.62 -19.66 26.51
CA PHE A 44 10.30 -19.02 26.48
C PHE A 44 10.33 -17.67 25.76
N ASP A 45 11.36 -16.86 26.00
CA ASP A 45 11.53 -15.58 25.29
C ASP A 45 11.76 -15.77 23.79
N ASP A 46 12.52 -16.79 23.40
CA ASP A 46 12.72 -17.14 22.00
C ASP A 46 11.44 -17.62 21.31
N VAL A 47 10.64 -18.45 21.99
CA VAL A 47 9.34 -18.88 21.50
C VAL A 47 8.39 -17.68 21.36
N ARG A 48 8.32 -16.81 22.37
CA ARG A 48 7.49 -15.59 22.35
C ARG A 48 7.89 -14.66 21.21
N ARG A 49 9.19 -14.39 21.05
CA ARG A 49 9.73 -13.57 19.96
C ARG A 49 9.39 -14.18 18.59
N THR A 50 9.53 -15.49 18.45
CA THR A 50 9.20 -16.21 17.22
C THR A 50 7.71 -16.10 16.91
N ALA A 51 6.83 -16.27 17.90
CA ALA A 51 5.38 -16.14 17.73
C ALA A 51 4.98 -14.73 17.28
N VAL A 52 5.58 -13.68 17.86
CA VAL A 52 5.35 -12.29 17.43
C VAL A 52 5.82 -12.07 15.99
N ASN A 53 7.00 -12.55 15.62
CA ASN A 53 7.52 -12.42 14.26
C ASN A 53 6.65 -13.14 13.21
N ILE A 54 6.19 -14.35 13.54
CA ILE A 54 5.27 -15.11 12.67
C ILE A 54 3.94 -14.38 12.55
N THR A 55 3.41 -13.84 13.65
CA THR A 55 2.20 -13.01 13.65
C THR A 55 2.35 -11.84 12.68
N ASP A 56 3.43 -11.06 12.78
CA ASP A 56 3.68 -9.95 11.85
C ASP A 56 3.81 -10.41 10.40
N THR A 57 4.45 -11.56 10.17
CA THR A 57 4.58 -12.14 8.83
C THR A 57 3.23 -12.49 8.23
N ILE A 58 2.34 -13.12 9.01
CA ILE A 58 1.02 -13.50 8.52
C ILE A 58 0.13 -12.27 8.33
N LEU A 59 0.20 -11.27 9.21
CA LEU A 59 -0.51 -10.00 9.05
C LEU A 59 -0.10 -9.30 7.73
N ASN A 60 1.21 -9.22 7.45
CA ASN A 60 1.72 -8.66 6.19
C ASN A 60 1.25 -9.46 4.97
N PHE A 61 1.21 -10.79 5.09
CA PHE A 61 0.71 -11.67 4.04
C PHE A 61 -0.78 -11.41 3.75
N ILE A 62 -1.62 -11.27 4.78
CA ILE A 62 -3.05 -10.98 4.63
C ILE A 62 -3.27 -9.68 3.86
N GLY A 63 -2.63 -8.59 4.28
CA GLY A 63 -2.74 -7.30 3.60
C GLY A 63 -2.29 -7.35 2.14
N THR A 64 -1.06 -7.84 1.91
CA THR A 64 -0.49 -7.98 0.56
C THR A 64 -1.38 -8.83 -0.33
N ARG A 65 -1.85 -9.97 0.16
CA ARG A 65 -2.69 -10.88 -0.61
C ARG A 65 -4.03 -10.26 -0.98
N ALA A 66 -4.72 -9.65 -0.01
CA ALA A 66 -6.01 -9.01 -0.28
C ALA A 66 -5.89 -8.02 -1.45
N VAL A 67 -4.88 -7.15 -1.42
CA VAL A 67 -4.73 -6.06 -2.39
C VAL A 67 -4.09 -6.52 -3.70
N PHE A 68 -2.93 -7.16 -3.64
CA PHE A 68 -2.12 -7.51 -4.82
C PHE A 68 -2.52 -8.81 -5.49
N TRP A 69 -3.31 -9.66 -4.81
CA TRP A 69 -3.82 -10.89 -5.40
C TRP A 69 -5.32 -10.84 -5.62
N ASP A 70 -6.11 -10.70 -4.55
CA ASP A 70 -7.57 -10.86 -4.62
C ASP A 70 -8.24 -9.66 -5.31
N MET A 71 -7.73 -8.44 -5.13
CA MET A 71 -8.28 -7.20 -5.72
C MET A 71 -7.40 -6.60 -6.82
N ARG A 72 -6.41 -7.34 -7.32
CA ARG A 72 -5.43 -6.85 -8.32
C ARG A 72 -6.09 -6.28 -9.57
N ASP A 73 -7.18 -6.89 -10.03
CA ASP A 73 -7.84 -6.49 -11.26
C ASP A 73 -8.53 -5.13 -11.10
N LEU A 74 -9.12 -4.88 -9.92
CA LEU A 74 -9.78 -3.62 -9.58
C LEU A 74 -8.77 -2.51 -9.33
N LEU A 75 -7.79 -2.74 -8.45
CA LEU A 75 -6.83 -1.69 -8.08
C LEU A 75 -5.72 -1.55 -9.13
N LEU A 76 -4.94 -2.59 -9.38
CA LEU A 76 -3.71 -2.49 -10.17
C LEU A 76 -3.96 -2.44 -11.68
N PHE A 77 -5.01 -3.08 -12.19
CA PHE A 77 -5.27 -3.16 -13.63
C PHE A 77 -6.39 -2.26 -14.14
N SER A 78 -7.31 -1.80 -13.28
CA SER A 78 -8.44 -0.97 -13.70
C SER A 78 -8.30 0.49 -13.28
N LEU A 79 -7.87 0.80 -12.05
CA LEU A 79 -7.76 2.18 -11.56
C LEU A 79 -6.96 3.07 -12.53
N TYR A 80 -7.55 4.18 -12.97
CA TYR A 80 -7.02 5.17 -13.91
C TYR A 80 -6.60 4.67 -15.28
N ARG A 81 -6.93 3.43 -15.63
CA ARG A 81 -6.64 2.93 -16.97
C ARG A 81 -7.37 3.78 -18.00
N THR A 82 -6.63 4.26 -19.00
CA THR A 82 -7.12 5.14 -20.08
C THR A 82 -7.45 6.57 -19.65
N SER A 83 -8.16 6.78 -18.54
CA SER A 83 -8.45 8.10 -17.97
C SER A 83 -8.76 8.00 -16.48
N VAL A 84 -8.37 9.03 -15.72
CA VAL A 84 -8.73 9.16 -14.30
C VAL A 84 -10.24 9.27 -14.16
N GLU A 85 -10.90 10.15 -14.92
CA GLU A 85 -12.34 10.43 -14.80
C GLU A 85 -13.23 9.18 -14.95
N SER A 86 -12.85 8.24 -15.82
CA SER A 86 -13.67 7.06 -16.13
C SER A 86 -13.36 5.83 -15.29
N ALA A 87 -12.20 5.79 -14.62
CA ALA A 87 -11.70 4.60 -13.94
C ALA A 87 -11.28 4.96 -12.51
N ARG A 88 -12.26 5.35 -11.71
CA ARG A 88 -12.06 5.94 -10.39
C ARG A 88 -12.06 4.91 -9.26
N MET A 89 -11.60 5.34 -8.08
CA MET A 89 -11.46 4.50 -6.89
C MET A 89 -12.79 3.93 -6.37
N GLU A 90 -13.94 4.56 -6.63
CA GLU A 90 -15.24 4.12 -6.10
C GLU A 90 -15.61 2.68 -6.47
N ILE A 91 -15.05 2.15 -7.57
CA ILE A 91 -15.30 0.76 -8.00
C ILE A 91 -14.58 -0.24 -7.08
N PHE A 92 -13.43 0.15 -6.52
CA PHE A 92 -12.62 -0.67 -5.61
C PHE A 92 -13.21 -0.71 -4.19
N ILE A 93 -13.75 0.43 -3.71
CA ILE A 93 -14.18 0.62 -2.31
C ILE A 93 -15.12 -0.50 -1.79
N PRO A 94 -16.22 -0.87 -2.46
CA PRO A 94 -17.13 -1.90 -1.93
C PRO A 94 -16.46 -3.27 -1.73
N THR A 95 -15.44 -3.58 -2.53
CA THR A 95 -14.75 -4.87 -2.44
C THR A 95 -13.81 -4.89 -1.25
N ILE A 96 -13.08 -3.81 -1.00
CA ILE A 96 -12.19 -3.72 0.17
C ILE A 96 -12.98 -3.67 1.47
N GLU A 97 -14.12 -2.98 1.50
CA GLU A 97 -15.05 -3.00 2.66
C GLU A 97 -15.50 -4.43 2.98
N GLN A 98 -15.95 -5.18 1.96
CA GLN A 98 -16.37 -6.56 2.14
C GLN A 98 -15.23 -7.47 2.66
N VAL A 99 -13.99 -7.22 2.26
CA VAL A 99 -12.82 -7.97 2.75
C VAL A 99 -12.53 -7.62 4.21
N LEU A 100 -12.55 -6.34 4.56
CA LEU A 100 -12.33 -5.88 5.93
C LEU A 100 -13.39 -6.45 6.89
N ASP A 101 -14.68 -6.43 6.50
CA ASP A 101 -15.76 -7.03 7.28
C ASP A 101 -15.50 -8.52 7.55
N GLN A 102 -15.18 -9.30 6.52
CA GLN A 102 -14.93 -10.74 6.66
C GLN A 102 -13.71 -11.04 7.53
N VAL A 103 -12.65 -10.24 7.40
CA VAL A 103 -11.45 -10.37 8.21
C VAL A 103 -11.75 -10.09 9.68
N CYS A 104 -12.44 -8.98 9.95
CA CYS A 104 -12.75 -8.55 11.31
C CYS A 104 -13.74 -9.50 12.01
N ASP A 105 -14.61 -10.18 11.26
CA ASP A 105 -15.50 -11.23 11.79
C ASP A 105 -14.75 -12.52 12.18
N LEU A 106 -13.61 -12.79 11.54
CA LEU A 106 -12.85 -14.03 11.75
C LEU A 106 -11.75 -13.87 12.80
N ILE A 107 -11.12 -12.68 12.89
CA ILE A 107 -9.95 -12.48 13.75
C ILE A 107 -10.30 -11.98 15.14
N VAL A 108 -9.53 -12.41 16.14
CA VAL A 108 -9.62 -11.91 17.51
C VAL A 108 -9.40 -10.38 17.62
N ASP A 109 -10.11 -9.74 18.53
CA ASP A 109 -10.19 -8.29 18.72
C ASP A 109 -8.82 -7.60 18.82
N VAL A 110 -7.89 -8.23 19.53
CA VAL A 110 -6.52 -7.71 19.77
C VAL A 110 -5.71 -7.54 18.48
N LEU A 111 -6.08 -8.25 17.40
CA LEU A 111 -5.36 -8.21 16.12
C LEU A 111 -6.10 -7.43 15.03
N ARG A 112 -7.36 -7.03 15.23
CA ARG A 112 -8.17 -6.36 14.20
C ARG A 112 -7.47 -5.10 13.66
N ASP A 113 -7.08 -4.19 14.53
CA ASP A 113 -6.39 -2.95 14.14
C ASP A 113 -5.09 -3.22 13.39
N ARG A 114 -4.36 -4.27 13.79
CA ARG A 114 -3.12 -4.65 13.12
C ARG A 114 -3.37 -5.19 11.71
N VAL A 115 -4.42 -6.00 11.51
CA VAL A 115 -4.77 -6.45 10.15
C VAL A 115 -5.26 -5.29 9.30
N VAL A 116 -6.15 -4.47 9.84
CA VAL A 116 -6.69 -3.28 9.18
C VAL A 116 -5.55 -2.37 8.73
N LEU A 117 -4.54 -2.15 9.60
CA LEU A 117 -3.32 -1.43 9.25
C LEU A 117 -2.55 -2.09 8.09
N ARG A 118 -2.32 -3.41 8.12
CA ARG A 118 -1.60 -4.09 7.03
C ARG A 118 -2.35 -4.03 5.70
N VAL A 119 -3.68 -4.11 5.74
CA VAL A 119 -4.52 -3.95 4.55
C VAL A 119 -4.44 -2.50 4.02
N PHE A 120 -4.49 -1.50 4.91
CA PHE A 120 -4.31 -0.10 4.54
C PHE A 120 -2.95 0.18 3.90
N GLN A 121 -1.87 -0.31 4.53
CA GLN A 121 -0.51 -0.20 4.00
C GLN A 121 -0.40 -0.83 2.60
N ALA A 122 -0.99 -2.01 2.40
CA ALA A 122 -1.02 -2.64 1.09
C ALA A 122 -1.82 -1.82 0.06
N CYS A 123 -2.91 -1.17 0.46
CA CYS A 123 -3.66 -0.25 -0.41
C CYS A 123 -2.82 0.96 -0.81
N MET A 124 -2.08 1.57 0.13
CA MET A 124 -1.18 2.68 -0.16
C MET A 124 -0.05 2.26 -1.11
N GLU A 125 0.56 1.09 -0.88
CA GLU A 125 1.56 0.54 -1.80
C GLU A 125 0.99 0.26 -3.19
N GLY A 126 -0.23 -0.30 -3.26
CA GLY A 126 -0.92 -0.56 -4.53
C GLY A 126 -1.29 0.73 -5.26
N PHE A 127 -1.73 1.77 -4.54
CA PHE A 127 -2.02 3.08 -5.11
C PHE A 127 -0.75 3.76 -5.65
N ILE A 128 0.34 3.75 -4.88
CA ILE A 128 1.65 4.24 -5.32
C ILE A 128 2.13 3.44 -6.55
N TRP A 129 1.91 2.13 -6.58
CA TRP A 129 2.22 1.31 -7.75
C TRP A 129 1.43 1.75 -8.98
N VAL A 130 0.14 2.06 -8.85
CA VAL A 130 -0.68 2.59 -9.96
C VAL A 130 -0.14 3.93 -10.47
N LEU A 131 0.30 4.81 -9.58
CA LEU A 131 0.84 6.13 -9.95
C LEU A 131 2.20 6.04 -10.65
N LEU A 132 3.10 5.18 -10.15
CA LEU A 132 4.51 5.19 -10.55
C LEU A 132 4.92 4.02 -11.47
N ASP A 133 4.27 2.87 -11.33
CA ASP A 133 4.59 1.61 -12.01
C ASP A 133 3.38 1.08 -12.82
N GLY A 134 2.33 1.88 -12.98
CA GLY A 134 1.04 1.49 -13.57
C GLY A 134 1.06 1.20 -15.08
N GLY A 135 2.22 1.30 -15.72
CA GLY A 135 2.39 1.01 -17.14
C GLY A 135 1.78 2.05 -18.09
N PRO A 136 1.99 1.87 -19.40
CA PRO A 136 1.80 2.93 -20.39
C PRO A 136 0.33 3.30 -20.63
N SER A 137 -0.64 2.53 -20.15
CA SER A 137 -2.06 2.87 -20.28
C SER A 137 -2.53 4.00 -19.35
N ARG A 138 -1.62 4.59 -18.57
CA ARG A 138 -1.90 5.62 -17.57
C ARG A 138 -1.00 6.82 -17.82
N ALA A 139 -1.61 7.95 -18.15
CA ALA A 139 -0.94 9.23 -18.18
C ALA A 139 -1.83 10.31 -17.60
N PHE A 140 -1.26 11.10 -16.70
CA PHE A 140 -1.98 11.99 -15.81
C PHE A 140 -1.76 13.46 -16.20
N LEU A 141 -2.85 14.19 -16.35
CA LEU A 141 -2.84 15.66 -16.45
C LEU A 141 -2.73 16.28 -15.06
N GLU A 142 -2.29 17.53 -15.02
CA GLU A 142 -2.38 18.36 -13.81
C GLU A 142 -3.84 18.48 -13.33
N THR A 143 -4.80 18.57 -14.24
CA THR A 143 -6.24 18.66 -13.93
C THR A 143 -6.79 17.38 -13.28
N ASP A 144 -6.17 16.23 -13.54
CA ASP A 144 -6.60 14.95 -12.97
C ASP A 144 -6.26 14.84 -11.48
N VAL A 145 -5.27 15.62 -11.00
CA VAL A 145 -4.70 15.48 -9.66
C VAL A 145 -5.75 15.70 -8.56
N ASN A 146 -6.70 16.61 -8.76
CA ASN A 146 -7.76 16.82 -7.78
C ASN A 146 -8.64 15.57 -7.63
N LEU A 147 -9.01 14.92 -8.74
CA LEU A 147 -9.78 13.68 -8.71
C LEU A 147 -8.97 12.54 -8.07
N MET A 148 -7.66 12.49 -8.31
CA MET A 148 -6.79 11.50 -7.68
C MET A 148 -6.61 11.74 -6.18
N LYS A 149 -6.58 13.00 -5.74
CA LYS A 149 -6.58 13.38 -4.32
C LYS A 149 -7.91 13.03 -3.66
N ASP A 150 -9.03 13.27 -4.34
CA ASP A 150 -10.35 12.83 -3.87
C ASP A 150 -10.38 11.30 -3.70
N ASP A 151 -9.80 10.56 -4.65
CA ASP A 151 -9.71 9.09 -4.62
C ASP A 151 -8.81 8.57 -3.50
N LEU A 152 -7.67 9.23 -3.24
CA LEU A 152 -6.84 8.97 -2.06
C LEU A 152 -7.62 9.23 -0.77
N ALA A 153 -8.32 10.36 -0.71
CA ALA A 153 -9.20 10.69 0.41
C ALA A 153 -10.33 9.66 0.56
N MET A 154 -10.79 8.97 -0.50
CA MET A 154 -11.76 7.88 -0.33
C MET A 154 -11.18 6.68 0.40
N LEU A 155 -9.91 6.36 0.16
CA LEU A 155 -9.20 5.32 0.92
C LEU A 155 -8.95 5.77 2.37
N GLU A 156 -8.71 7.05 2.62
CA GLU A 156 -8.52 7.58 3.98
C GLU A 156 -9.85 7.73 4.75
N VAL A 157 -10.95 8.13 4.06
CA VAL A 157 -12.12 8.80 4.66
C VAL A 157 -13.50 8.20 4.27
N LYS A 158 -13.67 7.14 3.44
CA LYS A 158 -15.02 6.69 3.02
C LYS A 158 -15.56 5.37 3.66
N LYS A 159 -16.69 5.50 4.35
CA LYS A 159 -17.41 4.62 5.30
C LYS A 159 -17.70 3.14 4.94
N ILE A 160 -17.13 2.20 5.72
CA ILE A 160 -17.53 0.78 5.80
C ILE A 160 -18.99 0.62 6.23
N ARG A 161 -19.74 -0.23 5.51
CA ARG A 161 -21.08 -0.71 5.88
C ARG A 161 -21.01 -1.99 6.74
N LEU A 162 -21.05 -1.85 8.07
CA LEU A 162 -21.59 -2.91 8.92
C LEU A 162 -23.09 -2.70 9.14
N LYS A 163 -23.86 -3.76 8.92
CA LYS A 163 -25.33 -3.78 8.81
C LYS A 163 -26.05 -3.35 10.10
N HIS A 164 -26.66 -2.16 10.10
CA HIS A 164 -28.10 -1.92 10.35
C HIS A 164 -28.42 -0.41 10.35
N LEU A 165 -29.30 -0.02 9.42
CA LEU A 165 -30.24 1.12 9.44
C LEU A 165 -29.73 2.54 9.83
N TYR A 166 -29.96 3.48 8.91
CA TYR A 166 -29.69 4.93 8.92
C TYR A 166 -28.34 5.43 8.37
N VAL A 167 -28.47 6.36 7.44
CA VAL A 167 -27.42 7.16 6.79
C VAL A 167 -26.72 8.05 7.82
N VAL A 168 -25.40 8.26 7.66
CA VAL A 168 -24.63 9.53 7.86
C VAL A 168 -23.17 9.21 8.22
N HIS A 169 -22.20 9.59 7.35
CA HIS A 169 -20.76 9.89 7.54
C HIS A 169 -19.92 9.17 8.63
N THR A 170 -18.87 8.39 8.24
CA THR A 170 -17.62 8.12 9.02
C THR A 170 -16.56 7.43 8.15
N ASP A 171 -15.31 7.33 8.62
CA ASP A 171 -14.11 7.10 7.80
C ASP A 171 -13.70 5.62 7.66
N LEU A 172 -13.21 5.19 6.47
CA LEU A 172 -12.93 3.77 6.11
C LEU A 172 -12.06 3.06 7.14
N PHE A 173 -10.95 3.71 7.51
CA PHE A 173 -9.99 3.15 8.45
C PHE A 173 -10.10 3.75 9.84
N ILE A 174 -10.86 4.82 10.11
CA ILE A 174 -11.00 5.41 11.47
C ILE A 174 -12.19 4.81 12.23
N ALA A 175 -13.27 4.45 11.52
CA ALA A 175 -14.42 3.70 12.04
C ALA A 175 -14.97 4.19 13.41
N GLU A 176 -15.33 5.48 13.54
CA GLU A 176 -15.91 6.07 14.78
C GLU A 176 -15.02 5.90 16.04
N GLY A 177 -13.69 5.79 15.84
CA GLY A 177 -12.74 5.54 16.92
C GLY A 177 -12.56 4.06 17.27
N GLN A 178 -13.08 3.15 16.43
CA GLN A 178 -12.84 1.71 16.47
C GLN A 178 -11.89 1.23 15.36
N GLY A 179 -11.31 2.16 14.59
CA GLY A 179 -10.31 1.89 13.56
C GLY A 179 -8.95 2.50 13.91
N LEU A 180 -8.11 2.63 12.89
CA LEU A 180 -6.78 3.22 12.95
C LEU A 180 -6.83 4.70 13.42
N PRO A 181 -5.88 5.10 14.28
CA PRO A 181 -5.67 6.50 14.61
C PRO A 181 -5.37 7.36 13.37
N SER A 182 -5.88 8.60 13.35
CA SER A 182 -5.72 9.51 12.20
C SER A 182 -4.26 9.85 11.89
N ASP A 183 -3.39 9.91 12.90
CA ASP A 183 -1.95 10.17 12.72
C ASP A 183 -1.25 8.99 12.03
N VAL A 184 -1.72 7.76 12.27
CA VAL A 184 -1.25 6.57 11.56
C VAL A 184 -1.69 6.64 10.09
N ILE A 185 -2.95 6.99 9.83
CA ILE A 185 -3.47 7.12 8.46
C ILE A 185 -2.69 8.17 7.67
N GLU A 186 -2.54 9.37 8.22
CA GLU A 186 -1.80 10.47 7.60
C GLU A 186 -0.35 10.05 7.30
N LYS A 187 0.30 9.37 8.26
CA LYS A 187 1.68 8.91 8.10
C LYS A 187 1.83 7.92 6.95
N GLU A 188 0.95 6.93 6.84
CA GLU A 188 1.05 5.90 5.80
C GLU A 188 0.64 6.45 4.41
N ALA A 189 -0.29 7.40 4.35
CA ALA A 189 -0.70 8.04 3.09
C ALA A 189 0.25 9.14 2.60
N LYS A 190 1.12 9.66 3.48
CA LYS A 190 2.03 10.79 3.20
C LYS A 190 2.80 10.66 1.88
N LEU A 191 3.35 9.48 1.58
CA LEU A 191 4.13 9.30 0.35
C LEU A 191 3.25 9.38 -0.89
N ALA A 192 2.03 8.82 -0.86
CA ALA A 192 1.08 8.94 -1.95
C ALA A 192 0.69 10.40 -2.19
N GLN A 193 0.39 11.15 -1.12
CA GLN A 193 0.09 12.57 -1.19
C GLN A 193 1.24 13.37 -1.82
N GLN A 194 2.47 13.12 -1.38
CA GLN A 194 3.68 13.75 -1.91
C GLN A 194 3.91 13.44 -3.40
N ILE A 195 3.61 12.21 -3.85
CA ILE A 195 3.69 11.84 -5.27
C ILE A 195 2.61 12.58 -6.07
N LEU A 196 1.37 12.67 -5.57
CA LEU A 196 0.32 13.44 -6.23
C LEU A 196 0.70 14.92 -6.37
N ASP A 197 1.37 15.49 -5.37
CA ASP A 197 1.86 16.87 -5.44
C ASP A 197 2.94 17.06 -6.52
N LEU A 198 3.74 16.04 -6.83
CA LEU A 198 4.67 16.10 -7.98
C LEU A 198 3.93 16.22 -9.31
N TYR A 199 2.76 15.59 -9.48
CA TYR A 199 1.98 15.70 -10.71
C TYR A 199 1.40 17.11 -10.93
N VAL A 200 1.28 17.92 -9.87
CA VAL A 200 0.91 19.34 -9.96
C VAL A 200 2.06 20.18 -10.54
N LEU A 201 3.31 19.80 -10.29
CA LEU A 201 4.46 20.57 -10.76
C LEU A 201 4.58 20.54 -12.29
N LYS A 202 5.13 21.62 -12.86
CA LYS A 202 5.52 21.66 -14.27
C LYS A 202 6.61 20.65 -14.56
N ALA A 203 6.63 20.09 -15.77
CA ALA A 203 7.62 19.09 -16.17
C ALA A 203 9.07 19.58 -15.96
N ASP A 204 9.37 20.83 -16.32
CA ASP A 204 10.70 21.43 -16.14
C ASP A 204 11.18 21.40 -14.68
N THR A 205 10.28 21.66 -13.73
CA THR A 205 10.61 21.61 -12.30
C THR A 205 10.96 20.18 -11.86
N ILE A 206 10.23 19.18 -12.35
CA ILE A 206 10.49 17.77 -12.03
C ILE A 206 11.80 17.30 -12.70
N ILE A 207 12.08 17.76 -13.92
CA ILE A 207 13.35 17.51 -14.62
C ILE A 207 14.53 18.08 -13.84
N ASP A 208 14.43 19.33 -13.37
CA ASP A 208 15.48 19.95 -12.55
C ASP A 208 15.73 19.17 -11.25
N LEU A 209 14.66 18.71 -10.59
CA LEU A 209 14.76 17.85 -9.41
C LEU A 209 15.46 16.52 -9.74
N LEU A 210 15.12 15.91 -10.87
CA LEU A 210 15.72 14.65 -11.33
C LEU A 210 17.22 14.81 -11.60
N MET A 211 17.62 15.88 -12.28
CA MET A 211 19.02 16.15 -12.59
C MET A 211 19.83 16.35 -11.30
N LYS A 212 19.32 17.16 -10.37
CA LYS A 212 19.93 17.33 -9.03
C LYS A 212 20.04 15.99 -8.30
N ALA A 213 18.98 15.19 -8.24
CA ALA A 213 19.01 13.90 -7.55
C ALA A 213 20.03 12.92 -8.18
N SER A 214 20.20 12.98 -9.51
CA SER A 214 21.13 12.11 -10.24
C SER A 214 22.59 12.44 -9.97
N GLU A 215 22.93 13.73 -9.85
CA GLU A 215 24.28 14.19 -9.47
C GLU A 215 24.70 13.67 -8.08
N HIS A 216 23.75 13.55 -7.15
CA HIS A 216 24.02 13.04 -5.81
C HIS A 216 24.13 11.50 -5.78
N MET A 217 23.47 10.78 -6.70
CA MET A 217 23.49 9.32 -6.77
C MET A 217 24.83 8.76 -7.29
N SER A 218 25.55 9.49 -8.15
CA SER A 218 26.88 9.07 -8.63
C SER A 218 27.95 8.96 -7.53
N HIS A 219 27.67 9.46 -6.32
CA HIS A 219 28.61 9.45 -5.20
C HIS A 219 28.29 8.43 -4.09
N HIS A 220 27.17 7.69 -4.17
CA HIS A 220 26.81 6.69 -3.15
C HIS A 220 26.14 5.45 -3.76
N PRO A 221 26.84 4.29 -3.82
CA PRO A 221 26.19 3.01 -4.08
C PRO A 221 25.40 2.60 -2.84
N GLU A 222 24.08 2.83 -2.86
CA GLU A 222 23.16 2.36 -1.82
C GLU A 222 23.00 0.82 -1.89
N PRO A 223 23.04 0.11 -0.75
CA PRO A 223 22.83 -1.33 -0.71
C PRO A 223 21.38 -1.73 -0.99
N ALA A 224 21.19 -2.87 -1.67
CA ALA A 224 19.92 -3.37 -2.18
C ALA A 224 18.97 -3.96 -1.12
N THR A 225 18.81 -3.31 0.03
CA THR A 225 17.83 -3.72 1.05
C THR A 225 16.58 -2.85 0.92
N ALA A 226 15.49 -3.45 0.43
CA ALA A 226 14.13 -2.91 0.39
C ALA A 226 14.07 -1.37 0.25
N ARG A 227 14.42 -0.87 -0.94
CA ARG A 227 14.49 0.57 -1.26
C ARG A 227 13.18 1.24 -0.89
N ARG A 228 13.13 1.88 0.29
CA ARG A 228 11.98 2.64 0.74
C ARG A 228 11.85 3.81 -0.24
N ARG A 229 10.80 3.79 -1.06
CA ARG A 229 10.54 4.81 -2.09
C ARG A 229 10.56 6.20 -1.43
N ASN A 230 11.27 7.14 -2.02
CA ASN A 230 11.36 8.52 -1.56
C ASN A 230 10.92 9.46 -2.69
N VAL A 231 10.07 10.43 -2.37
CA VAL A 231 9.54 11.41 -3.35
C VAL A 231 10.64 12.15 -4.15
N HIS A 232 11.83 12.33 -3.57
CA HIS A 232 12.95 13.01 -4.21
C HIS A 232 14.00 12.06 -4.82
N ASP A 233 13.78 10.75 -4.78
CA ASP A 233 14.70 9.82 -5.42
C ASP A 233 14.56 9.84 -6.95
N VAL A 234 15.68 9.56 -7.64
CA VAL A 234 15.77 9.54 -9.11
C VAL A 234 14.70 8.64 -9.72
N HIS A 235 14.38 7.52 -9.08
CA HIS A 235 13.45 6.52 -9.59
C HIS A 235 11.99 6.99 -9.55
N THR A 236 11.61 7.73 -8.52
CA THR A 236 10.28 8.29 -8.34
C THR A 236 10.08 9.45 -9.30
N LEU A 237 11.04 10.38 -9.36
CA LEU A 237 10.99 11.52 -10.28
C LEU A 237 10.93 11.09 -11.75
N LEU A 238 11.75 10.10 -12.13
CA LEU A 238 11.72 9.53 -13.48
C LEU A 238 10.36 8.89 -13.80
N ARG A 239 9.79 8.12 -12.88
CA ARG A 239 8.48 7.47 -13.05
C ARG A 239 7.33 8.48 -13.14
N VAL A 240 7.37 9.54 -12.33
CA VAL A 240 6.41 10.64 -12.43
C VAL A 240 6.48 11.27 -13.82
N LEU A 241 7.68 11.57 -14.34
CA LEU A 241 7.83 12.09 -15.71
C LEU A 241 7.28 11.13 -16.77
N CYS A 242 7.49 9.81 -16.63
CA CYS A 242 6.96 8.81 -17.56
C CYS A 242 5.42 8.80 -17.61
N HIS A 243 4.77 9.05 -16.48
CA HIS A 243 3.31 9.05 -16.37
C HIS A 243 2.69 10.45 -16.47
N LYS A 244 3.47 11.53 -16.54
CA LYS A 244 2.94 12.88 -16.70
C LYS A 244 2.56 13.11 -18.17
N LYS A 245 1.30 13.44 -18.42
CA LYS A 245 0.78 13.82 -19.74
C LYS A 245 1.25 15.23 -20.12
N ASP A 246 2.50 15.33 -20.52
CA ASP A 246 3.17 16.60 -20.82
C ASP A 246 4.19 16.43 -21.97
N ASN A 247 4.20 17.39 -22.90
CA ASN A 247 5.06 17.35 -24.09
C ASN A 247 6.55 17.62 -23.76
N GLY A 248 6.82 18.47 -22.76
CA GLY A 248 8.16 18.74 -22.27
C GLY A 248 8.76 17.52 -21.58
N ALA A 249 7.99 16.86 -20.70
CA ALA A 249 8.39 15.59 -20.08
C ALA A 249 8.69 14.53 -21.14
N SER A 250 7.79 14.36 -22.12
CA SER A 250 7.97 13.39 -23.21
C SER A 250 9.21 13.67 -24.06
N THR A 251 9.46 14.93 -24.39
CA THR A 251 10.62 15.36 -25.18
C THR A 251 11.92 15.09 -24.43
N PHE A 252 11.98 15.48 -23.16
CA PHE A 252 13.11 15.21 -22.28
C PHE A 252 13.43 13.71 -22.21
N LEU A 253 12.43 12.87 -21.94
CA LEU A 253 12.64 11.42 -21.82
C LEU A 253 13.15 10.79 -23.13
N LYS A 254 12.62 11.22 -24.29
CA LYS A 254 13.07 10.75 -25.61
C LYS A 254 14.55 11.08 -25.84
N ILE A 255 14.96 12.31 -25.52
CA ILE A 255 16.34 12.78 -25.74
C ILE A 255 17.29 12.12 -24.72
N GLN A 256 16.99 12.22 -23.44
CA GLN A 256 17.87 11.80 -22.36
C GLN A 256 18.10 10.28 -22.35
N TYR A 257 17.04 9.50 -22.60
CA TYR A 257 17.08 8.03 -22.53
C TYR A 257 17.07 7.34 -23.90
N HIS A 258 17.21 8.11 -24.99
CA HIS A 258 17.28 7.58 -26.37
C HIS A 258 16.13 6.64 -26.72
N LEU A 259 14.91 6.96 -26.25
CA LEU A 259 13.75 6.11 -26.44
C LEU A 259 13.28 6.14 -27.91
N PRO A 260 12.89 5.00 -28.49
CA PRO A 260 12.47 4.93 -29.88
C PRO A 260 11.17 5.74 -30.11
N ARG A 261 11.02 6.28 -31.32
CA ARG A 261 9.75 6.89 -31.78
C ARG A 261 8.72 5.77 -31.97
N SER A 262 7.49 5.94 -31.50
CA SER A 262 6.44 4.94 -31.62
C SER A 262 6.07 4.69 -33.09
N SER A 263 6.31 3.48 -33.59
CA SER A 263 5.73 2.99 -34.85
C SER A 263 4.31 2.46 -34.58
N GLY A 264 3.40 2.66 -35.54
CA GLY A 264 1.95 2.49 -35.41
C GLY A 264 1.42 1.17 -34.84
N GLU A 265 0.15 1.22 -34.45
CA GLU A 265 -0.72 0.18 -33.85
C GLU A 265 -0.61 -0.07 -32.34
N THR A 266 0.45 0.42 -31.66
CA THR A 266 0.48 0.50 -30.19
C THR A 266 0.25 1.94 -29.72
N LYS A 267 -0.93 2.49 -29.99
CA LYS A 267 -1.42 3.74 -29.35
C LYS A 267 -1.88 3.46 -27.90
N LEU A 268 -1.02 2.85 -27.10
CA LEU A 268 -1.18 2.81 -25.64
C LEU A 268 -0.19 3.81 -25.05
N VAL A 269 -0.56 5.09 -25.16
CA VAL A 269 -0.18 6.19 -24.25
C VAL A 269 1.28 6.15 -23.73
N MET A 270 2.22 5.86 -24.62
CA MET A 270 3.56 6.40 -24.55
C MET A 270 3.62 7.39 -25.70
N TYR A 271 3.83 8.66 -25.35
CA TYR A 271 4.06 9.78 -26.27
C TYR A 271 2.79 10.41 -26.85
N TYR A 272 2.45 11.57 -26.31
CA TYR A 272 1.59 12.54 -26.97
C TYR A 272 2.39 13.18 -28.12
N ASP A 273 1.82 13.12 -29.33
CA ASP A 273 2.16 13.98 -30.46
C ASP A 273 1.35 15.28 -30.36
#